data_AF-A0A0B1S3S6-F1
#
_entry.id   AF-A0A0B1S3S6-F1
#
_cell.length_a   1.000
_cell.length_b   1.000
_cell.length_c   1.000
_cell.angle_alpha   90.00
_cell.angle_beta   90.00
_cell.angle_gamma   90.00
#
_symmetry.space_group_name_H-M   'P 1'
#
loop_
_entity.id
_entity.type
_entity.pdbx_description
1 polymer ?
#
loop_
_entity_poly.entity_id
_entity_poly.type
_entity_poly.pdbx_seq_one_letter_code
_entity_poly.pdbx_strand_id
1 'polypeptide(L)'
;MGPRSIPESTGIESSYFPFRVYHLVGYSTCHWCHVMEKESFENEEIAQYLNEHFISIKVDREERPDVDKLYMSFIQAMSGHGGWPMTVFLTPDLDPITGGTYFPPHDSTGTMGLPSVLRLVTENVSGLLQI
;
A
#
# COMPACT_ATOMS: atom_id res chain seq x y z
N MET A 1 9.28 16.64 -17.83
CA MET A 1 8.65 16.43 -16.52
C MET A 1 8.22 14.98 -16.49
N GLY A 2 9.04 14.09 -15.92
CA GLY A 2 8.67 12.68 -15.73
C GLY A 2 8.07 12.49 -14.34
N PRO A 3 7.28 11.43 -14.10
CA PRO A 3 6.76 11.12 -12.78
C PRO A 3 7.95 10.92 -11.82
N ARG A 4 7.92 11.62 -10.67
CA ARG A 4 8.94 11.48 -9.64
C ARG A 4 8.83 10.06 -9.07
N SER A 5 9.87 9.27 -9.29
CA SER A 5 10.06 7.96 -8.65
C SER A 5 9.98 8.11 -7.13
N ILE A 6 9.37 7.12 -6.48
CA ILE A 6 9.18 7.02 -5.03
C ILE A 6 10.51 7.38 -4.33
N PRO A 7 10.57 8.44 -3.51
CA PRO A 7 11.81 8.87 -2.89
C PRO A 7 12.29 7.86 -1.84
N GLU A 8 13.60 7.62 -1.76
CA GLU A 8 14.23 6.85 -0.67
C GLU A 8 13.92 7.53 0.68
N SER A 9 13.39 6.73 1.61
CA SER A 9 12.74 7.10 2.87
C SER A 9 13.52 7.97 3.88
N THR A 10 14.75 8.37 3.60
CA THR A 10 15.60 9.14 4.51
C THR A 10 15.33 10.64 4.42
N GLY A 11 14.29 11.11 5.10
CA GLY A 11 14.07 12.55 5.32
C GLY A 11 12.63 13.03 5.44
N ILE A 12 11.64 12.13 5.44
CA ILE A 12 10.23 12.51 5.53
C ILE A 12 9.82 12.53 7.01
N GLU A 13 9.55 13.72 7.58
CA GLU A 13 9.03 13.82 8.93
C GLU A 13 7.65 13.16 9.02
N SER A 14 7.52 12.22 9.95
CA SER A 14 6.33 11.40 10.20
C SER A 14 5.07 12.20 10.53
N SER A 15 5.22 13.48 10.88
CA SER A 15 4.14 14.42 11.17
C SER A 15 3.43 14.94 9.92
N TYR A 16 4.07 14.87 8.75
CA TYR A 16 3.54 15.42 7.50
C TYR A 16 2.65 14.45 6.73
N PHE A 17 2.85 13.14 6.94
CA PHE A 17 2.03 12.09 6.34
C PHE A 17 1.47 11.19 7.44
N PRO A 18 0.14 11.16 7.64
CA PRO A 18 -0.47 10.34 8.68
C PRO A 18 -0.36 8.83 8.40
N PHE A 19 0.16 8.41 7.24
CA PHE A 19 0.20 7.01 6.83
C PHE A 19 1.42 6.60 6.05
N ARG A 20 1.78 5.32 6.19
CA ARG A 20 2.76 4.63 5.34
C ARG A 20 2.07 3.50 4.60
N VAL A 21 2.24 3.45 3.28
CA VAL A 21 1.75 2.35 2.45
C VAL A 21 2.93 1.46 2.13
N TYR A 22 2.90 0.24 2.63
CA TYR A 22 3.86 -0.79 2.26
C TYR A 22 3.27 -1.62 1.13
N HIS A 23 3.89 -1.53 -0.04
CA HIS A 23 3.61 -2.41 -1.15
C HIS A 23 4.72 -3.45 -1.27
N LEU A 24 4.41 -4.68 -0.89
CA LEU A 24 5.28 -5.84 -0.98
C LEU A 24 5.06 -6.52 -2.33
N VAL A 25 6.07 -6.42 -3.18
CA VAL A 25 6.13 -7.18 -4.43
C VAL A 25 6.81 -8.49 -4.15
N GLY A 26 6.04 -9.57 -4.23
CA GLY A 26 6.58 -10.91 -4.11
C GLY A 26 7.25 -11.32 -5.41
N TYR A 27 8.57 -11.14 -5.50
CA TYR A 27 9.45 -11.67 -6.56
C TYR A 27 9.23 -11.12 -7.99
N SER A 28 10.33 -11.03 -8.74
CA SER A 28 10.44 -10.49 -10.10
C SER A 28 9.59 -11.20 -11.16
N THR A 29 8.95 -12.34 -10.87
CA THR A 29 8.01 -12.99 -11.80
C THR A 29 6.60 -13.20 -11.26
N CYS A 30 6.19 -12.46 -10.24
CA CYS A 30 4.77 -12.40 -9.88
C CYS A 30 3.97 -11.64 -10.95
N HIS A 31 3.15 -12.38 -11.70
CA HIS A 31 2.32 -11.83 -12.78
C HIS A 31 1.41 -10.69 -12.27
N TRP A 32 0.67 -10.93 -11.19
CA TRP A 32 -0.27 -9.94 -10.64
C TRP A 32 0.40 -8.71 -10.03
N CYS A 33 1.66 -8.84 -9.63
CA CYS A 33 2.43 -7.72 -9.10
C CYS A 33 2.76 -6.73 -10.23
N HIS A 34 3.21 -7.24 -11.40
CA HIS A 34 3.41 -6.40 -12.58
C HIS A 34 2.10 -5.80 -13.12
N VAL A 35 1.00 -6.55 -13.06
CA VAL A 35 -0.32 -6.04 -13.46
C VAL A 35 -0.74 -4.89 -12.55
N MET A 36 -0.66 -5.06 -11.23
CA MET A 36 -1.03 -4.01 -10.28
C MET A 36 -0.10 -2.78 -10.37
N GLU A 37 1.20 -2.99 -10.57
CA GLU A 37 2.15 -1.91 -10.82
C GLU A 37 1.74 -1.07 -12.02
N LYS A 38 1.51 -1.73 -13.16
CA LYS A 38 1.14 -1.05 -14.41
C LYS A 38 -0.25 -0.42 -14.39
N GLU A 39 -1.23 -1.10 -13.79
CA GLU A 39 -2.63 -0.63 -13.81
C GLU A 39 -2.90 0.43 -12.75
N SER A 40 -2.28 0.30 -11.57
CA SER A 40 -2.62 1.12 -10.40
C SER A 40 -1.50 2.07 -10.00
N PHE A 41 -0.26 1.59 -9.81
CA PHE A 41 0.82 2.45 -9.31
C PHE A 41 1.43 3.37 -10.38
N GLU A 42 1.39 2.99 -11.65
CA GLU A 42 1.78 3.83 -12.78
C GLU A 42 0.66 4.80 -13.23
N ASN A 43 -0.56 4.67 -12.70
CA ASN A 43 -1.62 5.61 -12.99
C ASN A 43 -1.33 6.98 -12.33
N GLU A 44 -1.25 8.05 -13.13
CA GLU A 44 -0.85 9.37 -12.66
C GLU A 44 -1.75 9.92 -11.54
N GLU A 45 -3.07 9.69 -11.59
CA GLU A 45 -4.02 10.18 -10.58
C GLU A 45 -3.82 9.44 -9.24
N ILE A 46 -3.65 8.12 -9.31
CA ILE A 46 -3.41 7.29 -8.11
C ILE A 46 -2.05 7.62 -7.51
N ALA A 47 -1.02 7.73 -8.35
CA ALA A 47 0.33 8.09 -7.93
C ALA A 47 0.37 9.49 -7.28
N GLN A 48 -0.37 10.45 -7.85
CA GLN A 48 -0.49 11.78 -7.25
C GLN A 48 -1.15 11.71 -5.87
N TYR A 49 -2.27 11.01 -5.74
CA TYR A 49 -2.95 10.86 -4.46
C TYR A 49 -2.07 10.16 -3.41
N LEU A 50 -1.35 9.10 -3.82
CA LEU A 50 -0.38 8.42 -2.97
C LEU A 50 0.71 9.39 -2.49
N ASN A 51 1.31 10.17 -3.40
CA ASN A 51 2.36 11.12 -3.05
C ASN A 51 1.88 12.27 -2.15
N GLU A 52 0.60 12.62 -2.21
CA GLU A 52 0.00 13.68 -1.39
C GLU A 52 -0.41 13.22 0.01
N HIS A 53 -0.75 11.94 0.18
CA HIS A 53 -1.36 11.45 1.43
C HIS A 53 -0.58 10.33 2.13
N PHE A 54 0.37 9.68 1.44
CA PHE A 54 1.04 8.48 1.92
C PHE A 54 2.54 8.49 1.64
N ILE A 55 3.28 7.79 2.50
CA ILE A 55 4.65 7.37 2.19
C ILE A 55 4.61 5.96 1.61
N SER A 56 4.74 5.83 0.29
CA SER A 56 4.77 4.55 -0.40
C SER A 56 6.15 3.91 -0.29
N ILE A 57 6.22 2.66 0.18
CA ILE A 57 7.46 1.90 0.33
C ILE A 57 7.31 0.57 -0.41
N LYS A 58 8.14 0.38 -1.45
CA LYS A 58 8.25 -0.89 -2.16
C LYS A 58 9.25 -1.77 -1.42
N VAL A 59 8.83 -2.98 -1.04
CA VAL A 59 9.70 -3.93 -0.35
C VAL A 59 9.81 -5.20 -1.17
N ASP A 60 11.04 -5.63 -1.43
CA ASP A 60 11.32 -6.91 -2.08
C ASP A 60 11.34 -8.03 -1.03
N ARG A 61 10.53 -9.07 -1.27
CA ARG A 61 10.44 -10.26 -0.43
C ARG A 61 11.76 -11.04 -0.38
N GLU A 62 12.53 -11.09 -1.47
CA GLU A 62 13.79 -11.84 -1.52
C GLU A 62 14.84 -11.18 -0.64
N GLU A 63 14.83 -9.85 -0.59
CA GLU A 63 15.72 -9.07 0.27
C GLU A 63 15.23 -9.03 1.73
N ARG A 64 13.90 -8.97 1.94
CA ARG A 64 13.25 -8.84 3.25
C ARG A 64 12.18 -9.91 3.50
N PRO A 65 12.56 -11.19 3.59
CA PRO A 65 11.61 -12.28 3.84
C PRO A 65 11.02 -12.25 5.26
N ASP A 66 11.67 -11.54 6.18
CA ASP A 66 11.19 -11.27 7.54
C ASP A 66 9.95 -10.37 7.52
N VAL A 67 10.00 -9.27 6.76
CA VAL A 67 8.90 -8.31 6.61
C VAL A 67 7.72 -8.94 5.88
N ASP A 68 8.00 -9.69 4.81
CA ASP A 68 6.98 -10.43 4.06
C ASP A 68 6.18 -11.38 4.96
N LYS A 69 6.86 -12.21 5.77
CA LYS A 69 6.18 -13.17 6.65
C LYS A 69 5.31 -12.48 7.70
N LEU A 70 5.82 -11.42 8.32
CA LEU A 70 5.09 -10.66 9.34
C LEU A 70 3.76 -10.15 8.79
N TYR A 71 3.81 -9.46 7.66
CA TYR A 71 2.61 -8.85 7.08
C TYR A 71 1.71 -9.86 6.36
N MET A 72 2.26 -10.95 5.82
CA MET A 72 1.46 -12.05 5.29
C MET A 72 0.61 -12.69 6.39
N SER A 73 1.18 -12.89 7.59
CA SER A 73 0.42 -13.36 8.75
C SER A 73 -0.69 -12.39 9.15
N PHE A 74 -0.44 -11.08 9.10
CA PHE A 74 -1.47 -10.07 9.35
C PHE A 74 -2.62 -10.14 8.32
N ILE A 75 -2.31 -10.17 7.02
CA ILE A 75 -3.31 -10.27 5.95
C ILE A 75 -4.13 -11.56 6.05
N GLN A 76 -3.48 -12.69 6.33
CA GLN A 76 -4.15 -13.97 6.52
C GLN A 76 -5.05 -13.96 7.76
N ALA A 77 -4.62 -13.34 8.86
CA ALA A 77 -5.44 -13.21 10.06
C ALA A 77 -6.68 -12.33 9.84
N MET A 78 -6.56 -11.28 9.03
CA MET A 78 -7.67 -10.39 8.70
C MET A 78 -8.65 -10.96 7.67
N SER A 79 -8.14 -11.54 6.58
CA SER A 79 -8.95 -11.89 5.40
C SER A 79 -9.14 -13.40 5.19
N GLY A 80 -8.50 -14.23 6.01
CA GLY A 80 -8.50 -15.69 5.89
C GLY A 80 -7.67 -16.23 4.70
N HIS A 81 -7.16 -15.35 3.84
CA HIS A 81 -6.39 -15.69 2.66
C HIS A 81 -5.17 -14.78 2.56
N GLY A 82 -4.20 -15.17 1.74
CA GLY A 82 -2.98 -14.39 1.53
C GLY A 82 -2.42 -14.61 0.14
N GLY A 83 -1.55 -13.72 -0.29
CA GLY A 83 -0.97 -13.80 -1.63
C GLY A 83 -0.24 -12.51 -2.00
N TRP A 84 0.32 -12.52 -3.21
CA TRP A 84 1.03 -11.38 -3.78
C TRP A 84 0.32 -10.91 -5.05
N PRO A 85 0.35 -9.60 -5.38
CA PRO A 85 1.00 -8.52 -4.62
C PRO A 85 0.34 -8.31 -3.25
N MET A 86 1.08 -7.80 -2.28
CA MET A 86 0.56 -7.55 -0.93
C MET A 86 0.71 -6.07 -0.60
N THR A 87 -0.39 -5.40 -0.27
CA THR A 87 -0.40 -3.98 0.10
C THR A 87 -0.93 -3.84 1.52
N VAL A 88 -0.16 -3.19 2.38
CA VAL A 88 -0.49 -2.99 3.80
C VAL A 88 -0.39 -1.52 4.16
N PHE A 89 -1.42 -1.02 4.84
CA PHE A 89 -1.52 0.34 5.33
C PHE A 89 -1.14 0.37 6.80
N LEU A 90 -0.13 1.15 7.14
CA LEU A 90 0.38 1.29 8.50
C LEU A 90 0.17 2.70 9.04
N THR A 91 0.05 2.78 10.37
CA THR A 91 0.22 4.04 11.11
C THR A 91 1.66 4.55 10.97
N PRO A 92 1.95 5.79 11.37
CA PRO A 92 3.31 6.31 11.36
C PRO A 92 4.25 5.55 12.33
N ASP A 93 3.68 4.92 13.36
CA ASP A 93 4.36 4.04 14.33
C ASP A 93 4.59 2.60 13.83
N LEU A 94 4.25 2.33 12.56
CA LEU A 94 4.39 1.03 11.88
C LEU A 94 3.38 -0.04 12.33
N ASP A 95 2.30 0.35 13.01
CA ASP A 95 1.23 -0.58 13.35
C ASP A 95 0.31 -0.81 12.14
N PRO A 96 0.01 -2.07 11.78
CA PRO A 96 -0.82 -2.36 10.63
C PRO A 96 -2.30 -2.12 10.91
N ILE A 97 -2.94 -1.31 10.06
CA ILE A 97 -4.35 -0.93 10.17
C ILE A 97 -5.21 -1.84 9.30
N THR A 98 -4.83 -1.97 8.03
CA THR A 98 -5.56 -2.76 7.04
C THR A 98 -4.63 -3.13 5.88
N GLY A 99 -5.11 -3.98 4.99
CA GLY A 99 -4.39 -4.32 3.78
C GLY A 99 -5.12 -5.39 2.97
N GLY A 100 -4.51 -5.77 1.87
CA GLY A 100 -5.05 -6.79 0.98
C GLY A 100 -3.99 -7.26 -0.01
N THR A 101 -4.44 -8.11 -0.93
CA THR A 101 -3.58 -8.63 -1.98
C THR A 101 -3.64 -7.73 -3.21
N TYR A 102 -4.47 -8.09 -4.18
CA TYR A 102 -4.67 -7.34 -5.40
C TYR A 102 -5.76 -6.28 -5.22
N PHE A 103 -5.43 -5.02 -5.51
CA PHE A 103 -6.40 -3.93 -5.63
C PHE A 103 -6.47 -3.46 -7.08
N PRO A 104 -7.62 -3.56 -7.77
CA PRO A 104 -7.77 -3.08 -9.13
C PRO A 104 -7.74 -1.54 -9.19
N PRO A 105 -7.47 -0.93 -10.36
CA PRO A 105 -7.46 0.53 -10.50
C PRO A 105 -8.84 1.18 -10.34
N HIS A 106 -9.92 0.40 -10.51
CA HIS A 106 -11.30 0.84 -10.41
C HIS A 106 -12.13 -0.14 -9.58
N ASP A 107 -13.18 0.39 -8.95
CA ASP A 107 -14.16 -0.45 -8.26
C ASP A 107 -14.86 -1.38 -9.25
N SER A 108 -15.07 -2.62 -8.83
CA SER A 108 -15.82 -3.63 -9.58
C SER A 108 -16.82 -4.32 -8.66
N THR A 109 -17.77 -5.07 -9.22
CA THR A 109 -18.79 -5.75 -8.44
C THR A 109 -18.16 -6.69 -7.41
N GLY A 110 -18.22 -6.28 -6.14
CA GLY A 110 -17.70 -7.06 -5.01
C GLY A 110 -16.21 -6.83 -4.68
N THR A 111 -15.48 -5.99 -5.41
CA THR A 111 -14.07 -5.66 -5.11
C THR A 111 -13.84 -4.16 -5.19
N MET A 112 -13.32 -3.59 -4.10
CA MET A 112 -12.92 -2.18 -4.05
C MET A 112 -11.59 -1.98 -4.77
N GLY A 113 -11.53 -0.96 -5.62
CA GLY A 113 -10.32 -0.52 -6.27
C GLY A 113 -9.42 0.27 -5.32
N LEU A 114 -8.14 0.34 -5.68
CA LEU A 114 -7.12 1.03 -4.90
C LEU A 114 -7.52 2.48 -4.55
N PRO A 115 -8.09 3.30 -5.45
CA PRO A 115 -8.48 4.67 -5.10
C PRO A 115 -9.51 4.75 -3.98
N SER A 116 -10.49 3.85 -3.98
CA SER A 116 -11.53 3.81 -2.95
C SER A 116 -10.99 3.33 -1.61
N VAL A 117 -10.06 2.35 -1.62
CA VAL A 117 -9.34 1.93 -0.41
C VAL A 117 -8.50 3.07 0.16
N LEU A 118 -7.76 3.79 -0.69
CA LEU A 118 -6.93 4.92 -0.27
C LEU A 118 -7.76 6.01 0.40
N ARG A 119 -8.90 6.41 -0.20
CA ARG A 119 -9.82 7.37 0.42
C ARG A 119 -10.37 6.87 1.75
N LEU A 120 -10.81 5.62 1.81
CA LEU A 120 -11.35 5.03 3.03
C LEU A 120 -10.33 5.04 4.18
N VAL A 121 -9.08 4.71 3.89
CA VAL A 121 -8.00 4.77 4.88
C VAL A 121 -7.79 6.21 5.36
N THR A 122 -7.70 7.17 4.43
CA THR A 122 -7.51 8.60 4.75
C THR A 122 -8.66 9.18 5.61
N GLU A 123 -9.91 8.84 5.26
CA GLU A 123 -11.10 9.34 5.95
C GLU A 123 -11.24 8.78 7.36
N ASN A 124 -10.98 7.47 7.56
CA ASN A 124 -11.18 6.82 8.85
C ASN A 124 -10.19 7.29 9.94
N VAL A 125 -8.97 7.71 9.58
CA VAL A 125 -8.02 8.21 10.60
C VAL A 125 -8.17 9.69 10.88
N SER A 126 -8.74 10.46 9.95
CA SER A 126 -9.19 11.82 10.27
C SER A 126 -10.18 11.82 11.44
N GLY A 127 -10.95 10.73 11.62
CA GLY A 127 -11.79 10.51 12.80
C GLY A 127 -11.06 9.98 14.04
N LEU A 128 -9.95 9.25 13.87
CA LEU A 128 -9.17 8.64 14.97
C LEU A 128 -8.20 9.64 15.63
N LEU A 129 -7.73 10.66 14.90
CA LEU A 129 -6.86 11.73 15.41
C LEU A 129 -7.62 12.89 16.07
N GLN A 130 -8.95 12.80 16.19
CA GLN A 130 -9.80 13.79 16.88
C GLN A 130 -10.23 13.38 18.29
N ILE A 131 -9.63 12.35 18.89
CA ILE A 131 -9.92 11.88 20.26
C ILE A 131 -8.67 12.01 21.14
#